data_AF-A0A6I3G6G7-F1
#
_entry.id   AF-A0A6I3G6G7-F1
#
_cell.length_a   1.000
_cell.length_b   1.000
_cell.length_c   1.000
_cell.angle_alpha   90.00
_cell.angle_beta   90.00
_cell.angle_gamma   90.00
#
_symmetry.space_group_name_H-M   'P 1'
#
loop_
_entity.id
_entity.type
_entity.pdbx_description
1 polymer ?
#
loop_
_entity_poly.entity_id
_entity_poly.type
_entity_poly.pdbx_seq_one_letter_code
_entity_poly.pdbx_strand_id
1 'polypeptide(L)' 'MMIHIASAIGSLAQATPEDGTVAGEGLSAVETFAYFFAAPTVIFLAISVIVYALTGDRKKTQNKSSVITTIE' A
#
# COMPACT_ATOMS: atom_id res chain seq x y z
N MET A 1 49.14 -20.56 7.91
CA MET A 1 48.13 -20.64 6.83
C MET A 1 46.93 -21.52 7.16
N MET A 2 47.07 -22.60 7.94
CA MET A 2 45.95 -23.47 8.35
C MET A 2 44.96 -22.81 9.34
N ILE A 3 45.42 -21.86 10.16
CA ILE A 3 44.60 -21.18 11.17
C ILE A 3 43.54 -20.27 10.52
N HIS A 4 43.86 -19.61 9.41
CA HIS A 4 42.92 -18.77 8.66
C HIS A 4 41.83 -19.58 7.96
N ILE A 5 42.16 -20.80 7.50
CA ILE A 5 41.19 -21.73 6.90
C ILE A 5 40.22 -22.22 7.99
N ALA A 6 40.73 -22.60 9.16
CA ALA A 6 39.90 -23.03 10.29
C ALA A 6 38.98 -21.91 10.82
N SER A 7 39.45 -20.66 10.89
CA SER A 7 38.62 -19.53 11.30
C SER A 7 37.54 -19.17 10.26
N ALA A 8 37.85 -19.29 8.97
CA ALA A 8 36.89 -19.06 7.89
C ALA A 8 35.76 -20.11 7.91
N ILE A 9 36.10 -21.38 8.11
CA ILE A 9 35.11 -22.47 8.24
C ILE A 9 34.21 -22.26 9.47
N GLY A 10 34.77 -21.80 10.59
CA GLY A 10 33.99 -21.45 11.79
C GLY A 10 33.01 -20.28 11.55
N SER A 11 33.40 -19.26 10.77
CA SER A 11 32.52 -18.12 10.45
C SER A 11 31.36 -18.47 9.51
N LEU A 12 31.53 -19.45 8.61
CA LEU A 12 30.42 -19.96 7.80
C LEU A 12 29.45 -20.81 8.63
N ALA A 13 29.95 -21.57 9.60
CA ALA A 13 29.12 -22.38 10.50
C ALA A 13 28.32 -21.54 11.51
N GLN A 14 28.75 -20.31 11.79
CA GLN A 14 28.07 -19.37 12.69
C GLN A 14 27.17 -18.36 11.94
N ALA A 15 26.86 -18.61 10.67
CA ALA A 15 25.82 -17.88 9.95
C ALA A 15 24.44 -18.25 10.51
N THR A 16 24.16 -17.80 11.74
CA THR A 16 22.80 -17.73 12.27
C THR A 16 22.05 -16.76 11.37
N PRO A 17 20.96 -17.19 10.72
CA PRO A 17 20.17 -16.31 9.87
C PRO A 17 19.80 -15.06 10.68
N GLU A 18 20.24 -13.87 10.25
CA GLU A 18 19.88 -12.64 10.93
C GLU A 18 18.36 -12.44 10.90
N ASP A 19 17.82 -11.79 11.93
CA ASP A 19 16.39 -11.53 12.04
C ASP A 19 15.87 -10.87 10.75
N GLY A 20 14.92 -11.52 10.07
CA GLY A 20 14.39 -11.12 8.76
C GLY A 20 14.98 -11.83 7.53
N THR A 21 16.01 -12.67 7.65
CA THR A 21 16.52 -13.50 6.52
C THR A 21 15.72 -14.74 6.24
N VAL A 22 15.06 -15.28 7.26
CA VAL A 22 14.12 -16.39 7.13
C VAL A 22 12.73 -15.79 6.96
N ALA A 23 12.19 -15.89 5.74
CA ALA A 23 10.79 -15.58 5.51
C ALA A 23 9.94 -16.51 6.38
N GLY A 24 9.09 -15.91 7.23
CA GLY A 24 8.12 -16.65 8.02
C GLY A 24 7.07 -17.33 7.16
N GLU A 25 6.12 -18.01 7.80
CA GLU A 25 5.00 -18.61 7.10
C GLU A 25 4.25 -17.54 6.29
N GLY A 26 3.95 -17.87 5.03
CA GLY A 26 3.22 -16.98 4.13
C GLY A 26 1.80 -16.74 4.64
N LEU A 27 1.27 -15.57 4.35
CA LEU A 27 -0.12 -15.24 4.68
C LEU A 27 -1.09 -16.18 3.93
N SER A 28 -2.20 -16.50 4.56
CA SER A 28 -3.26 -17.26 3.88
C SER A 28 -3.82 -16.47 2.69
N ALA A 29 -4.45 -17.16 1.74
CA ALA A 29 -5.07 -16.52 0.58
C ALA A 29 -6.12 -15.45 0.99
N VAL A 30 -6.86 -15.73 2.08
CA VAL A 30 -7.88 -14.81 2.61
C VAL A 30 -7.24 -13.56 3.19
N GLU A 31 -6.20 -13.71 4.00
CA GLU A 31 -5.49 -12.56 4.57
C GLU A 31 -4.79 -11.74 3.49
N THR A 32 -4.17 -12.39 2.51
CA THR A 32 -3.53 -11.70 1.39
C THR A 32 -4.56 -10.86 0.63
N PHE A 33 -5.72 -11.44 0.31
CA PHE A 33 -6.79 -10.68 -0.34
C PHE A 33 -7.30 -9.54 0.56
N ALA A 34 -7.50 -9.80 1.85
CA ALA A 34 -7.98 -8.83 2.80
C ALA A 34 -7.04 -7.62 2.91
N TYR A 35 -5.74 -7.85 3.07
CA TYR A 35 -4.76 -6.77 3.28
C TYR A 35 -4.38 -6.04 2.00
N PHE A 36 -4.22 -6.74 0.88
CA PHE A 36 -3.68 -6.15 -0.34
C PHE A 36 -4.75 -5.69 -1.33
N PHE A 37 -6.01 -6.12 -1.16
CA PHE A 37 -7.10 -5.72 -2.06
C PHE A 37 -8.28 -5.12 -1.30
N ALA A 38 -8.84 -5.84 -0.33
CA ALA A 38 -10.07 -5.40 0.34
C ALA A 38 -9.83 -4.15 1.19
N ALA A 39 -8.81 -4.13 2.04
CA ALA A 39 -8.52 -3.00 2.92
C ALA A 39 -8.24 -1.70 2.14
N PRO A 40 -7.36 -1.66 1.12
CA PRO A 40 -7.19 -0.47 0.28
C PRO A 40 -8.49 -0.01 -0.38
N THR A 41 -9.29 -0.94 -0.90
CA THR A 41 -10.57 -0.62 -1.57
C THR A 41 -11.60 -0.05 -0.59
N VAL A 42 -11.72 -0.63 0.60
CA VAL A 42 -12.65 -0.15 1.64
C VAL A 42 -12.28 1.26 2.08
N ILE A 43 -10.99 1.54 2.32
CA ILE A 43 -10.52 2.90 2.67
C ILE A 43 -10.84 3.88 1.54
N PHE A 44 -10.58 3.51 0.29
CA PHE A 44 -10.90 4.35 -0.86
C PHE A 44 -12.40 4.66 -0.96
N LEU A 45 -13.26 3.66 -0.81
CA LEU A 45 -14.70 3.82 -0.87
C LEU A 45 -15.22 4.66 0.29
N ALA A 46 -14.71 4.45 1.51
CA ALA A 46 -15.07 5.24 2.67
C ALA A 46 -14.75 6.73 2.44
N ILE A 47 -13.53 7.03 1.98
CA ILE A 47 -13.13 8.41 1.64
C ILE A 47 -14.00 8.97 0.52
N SER A 48 -14.27 8.19 -0.53
CA SER A 48 -15.12 8.61 -1.65
C SER A 48 -16.52 9.00 -1.20
N VAL A 49 -17.14 8.21 -0.32
CA VAL A 49 -18.45 8.51 0.26
C VAL A 49 -18.40 9.77 1.12
N ILE A 50 -17.38 9.93 1.96
CA ILE A 50 -17.19 11.14 2.78
C ILE A 50 -17.07 12.38 1.88
N VAL A 51 -16.21 12.34 0.86
CA VAL A 51 -16.01 13.46 -0.06
C VAL A 51 -17.29 13.78 -0.82
N TYR A 52 -18.01 12.76 -1.29
CA TYR A 52 -19.30 12.95 -1.96
C TYR A 52 -20.32 13.62 -1.05
N ALA A 53 -20.47 13.14 0.20
CA ALA A 53 -21.39 13.73 1.17
C ALA A 53 -21.04 15.19 1.51
N LEU A 54 -19.75 15.53 1.60
CA LEU A 54 -19.29 16.87 1.98
C LEU A 54 -19.18 17.86 0.80
N THR A 55 -19.04 17.37 -0.44
CA THR A 55 -18.73 18.21 -1.62
C THR A 55 -19.78 18.07 -2.74
N GLY A 56 -20.65 17.07 -2.69
CA GLY A 56 -21.62 16.74 -3.75
C GLY A 56 -22.55 17.89 -4.11
N ASP A 57 -22.98 18.69 -3.13
CA ASP A 57 -23.86 19.84 -3.35
C ASP A 57 -23.21 20.98 -4.16
N ARG A 58 -21.88 21.06 -4.18
CA ARG A 58 -21.15 22.10 -4.93
C ARG A 58 -21.33 21.98 -6.46
N LYS A 59 -21.75 20.81 -6.97
CA LYS A 59 -21.99 20.61 -8.41
C LYS A 59 -23.32 21.21 -8.90
N LYS A 60 -24.28 21.49 -8.00
CA LYS A 60 -25.58 22.09 -8.39
C LYS A 60 -25.49 23.60 -8.63
N THR A 61 -24.53 24.28 -7.99
CA THR A 61 -24.39 25.75 -8.07
C THR A 61 -23.52 26.26 -9.24
N GLN A 62 -22.78 25.38 -9.93
CA GLN A 62 -21.93 25.77 -11.08
C GLN A 62 -22.66 25.67 -12.43
N ASN A 63 -23.85 25.08 -12.49
CA ASN A 63 -24.67 24.97 -13.70
C ASN A 63 -25.56 26.21 -13.96
N LYS A 64 -25.21 27.38 -13.41
CA LYS A 64 -25.92 28.65 -13.64
C LYS A 64 -24.97 29.83 -13.84
N SER A 65 -24.01 29.69 -14.74
CA SER A 65 -23.61 30.77 -15.64
C SER A 65 -22.64 30.19 -16.65
N SER A 66 -23.17 29.43 -17.62
CA SER A 66 -22.59 29.59 -18.96
C SER A 66 -22.85 31.06 -19.29
N VAL A 67 -21.86 31.90 -18.99
CA VAL A 67 -21.74 33.23 -19.57
C VAL A 67 -21.51 32.93 -21.03
N ILE A 68 -22.62 32.73 -21.74
CA ILE A 68 -22.70 32.86 -23.17
C ILE A 68 -22.29 34.31 -23.40
N THR A 69 -21.01 34.53 -23.68
CA THR A 69 -20.59 35.73 -24.37
C THR A 69 -21.08 35.56 -25.81
N THR A 70 -22.37 35.80 -26.03
CA THR A 70 -22.91 36.06 -27.37
C THR A 70 -22.33 37.40 -27.77
N ILE A 71 -21.60 37.44 -28.88
CA ILE A 71 -21.23 38.67 -29.56
C ILE A 71 -22.18 38.78 -30.74
N GLU A 72 -23.00 39.84 -30.77
CA GLU A 72 -23.71 40.30 -31.98
C GLU A 72 -22.79 41.19 -32.83
#